data_AF-A0A8X6FNY9-F1
#
_entry.id   AF-A0A8X6FNY9-F1
#
_cell.length_a   1.000
_cell.length_b   1.000
_cell.length_c   1.000
_cell.angle_alpha   90.00
_cell.angle_beta   90.00
_cell.angle_gamma   90.00
#
_symmetry.space_group_name_H-M   'P 1'
#
loop_
_entity.id
_entity.type
_entity.pdbx_description
1 polymer ?
#
loop_
_entity_poly.entity_id
_entity_poly.type
_entity_poly.pdbx_seq_one_letter_code
_entity_poly.pdbx_strand_id
1 'polypeptide(L)'
;MAVDLLKSLLDFLISQRELFDDYETKANEKTDTQYSDENQRVRKRKRHHDDGPAKEVVLRGKEKLKVDTYFPVLDMLCTELSRRLEAYREINDLFGFLTDFSTKSNAEIRQACTKFKEHYFEDIEPEFIDEMVSINTSSYN
;
A
#
# COMPACT_ATOMS: atom_id res chain seq x y z
N MET A 1 3.96 4.58 14.43
CA MET A 1 4.59 5.55 13.49
C MET A 1 3.81 5.58 12.17
N ALA A 2 4.07 6.56 11.29
CA ALA A 2 3.37 6.68 10.00
C ALA A 2 3.48 5.40 9.15
N VAL A 3 4.62 4.70 9.23
CA VAL A 3 4.87 3.40 8.59
C VAL A 3 3.84 2.34 9.05
N ASP A 4 3.57 2.25 10.35
CA ASP A 4 2.64 1.25 10.90
C ASP A 4 1.20 1.51 10.46
N LEU A 5 0.80 2.79 10.42
CA LEU A 5 -0.53 3.20 9.96
C LEU A 5 -0.72 2.88 8.46
N LEU A 6 0.27 3.20 7.64
CA LEU A 6 0.24 2.90 6.21
C LEU A 6 0.22 1.39 5.95
N LYS A 7 1.00 0.61 6.71
CA LYS A 7 0.99 -0.85 6.62
C LYS A 7 -0.36 -1.44 7.01
N SER A 8 -0.93 -1.01 8.13
CA SER A 8 -2.26 -1.46 8.58
C SER A 8 -3.35 -1.15 7.54
N LEU A 9 -3.31 0.04 6.93
CA LEU A 9 -4.25 0.41 5.87
C LEU A 9 -4.07 -0.44 4.60
N LEU A 10 -2.83 -0.74 4.22
CA LEU A 10 -2.53 -1.62 3.09
C LEU A 10 -3.07 -3.03 3.35
N ASP A 11 -2.79 -3.60 4.52
CA ASP A 11 -3.27 -4.93 4.93
C ASP A 11 -4.80 -4.99 4.92
N PHE A 12 -5.46 -3.91 5.40
CA PHE A 12 -6.91 -3.76 5.32
C PHE A 12 -7.39 -3.83 3.87
N LEU A 13 -6.84 -3.02 2.95
CA LEU A 13 -7.27 -3.00 1.55
C LEU A 13 -7.05 -4.32 0.83
N ILE A 14 -5.94 -5.01 1.11
CA ILE A 14 -5.68 -6.36 0.58
C ILE A 14 -6.80 -7.31 1.04
N SER A 15 -7.19 -7.26 2.31
CA SER A 15 -8.31 -8.08 2.81
C SER A 15 -9.64 -7.73 2.15
N GLN A 16 -9.84 -6.47 1.72
CA GLN A 16 -11.08 -6.06 1.06
C GLN A 16 -11.25 -6.73 -0.29
N ARG A 17 -10.16 -7.04 -0.99
CA ARG A 17 -10.18 -7.60 -2.35
C ARG A 17 -11.01 -8.87 -2.47
N GLU A 18 -11.04 -9.69 -1.43
CA GLU A 18 -11.79 -10.95 -1.40
C GLU A 18 -13.27 -10.79 -0.98
N LEU A 19 -13.69 -9.58 -0.56
CA LEU A 19 -15.02 -9.31 -0.03
C LEU A 19 -16.01 -8.78 -1.06
N PHE A 20 -15.69 -8.86 -2.35
CA PHE A 20 -16.57 -8.37 -3.42
C PHE A 20 -17.98 -8.96 -3.32
N ASP A 21 -18.09 -10.27 -3.13
CA ASP A 21 -19.38 -10.97 -3.14
C ASP A 21 -20.25 -10.55 -1.94
N ASP A 22 -19.63 -10.29 -0.78
CA ASP A 22 -20.32 -9.75 0.40
C ASP A 22 -20.83 -8.32 0.15
N TYR A 23 -20.01 -7.49 -0.51
CA TYR A 23 -20.39 -6.12 -0.84
C TYR A 23 -21.49 -6.06 -1.88
N GLU A 24 -21.43 -6.93 -2.89
CA GLU A 24 -22.49 -7.08 -3.88
C GLU A 24 -23.80 -7.50 -3.20
N THR A 25 -23.76 -8.50 -2.31
CA THR A 25 -24.95 -8.97 -1.59
C THR A 25 -25.58 -7.84 -0.77
N LYS A 26 -24.78 -7.11 0.02
CA LYS A 26 -25.25 -5.96 0.81
C LYS A 26 -25.77 -4.81 -0.05
N ALA A 27 -25.22 -4.61 -1.24
CA ALA A 27 -25.70 -3.60 -2.17
C ALA A 27 -27.07 -3.99 -2.72
N ASN A 28 -27.22 -5.24 -3.16
CA ASN A 28 -28.48 -5.77 -3.70
C ASN A 28 -29.60 -5.81 -2.65
N GLU A 29 -29.30 -6.01 -1.37
CA GLU A 29 -30.28 -5.88 -0.29
C GLU A 29 -30.86 -4.45 -0.16
N LYS A 30 -30.08 -3.44 -0.60
CA LYS A 30 -30.46 -2.02 -0.51
C LYS A 30 -31.03 -1.47 -1.81
N THR A 31 -30.85 -2.17 -2.92
CA THR A 31 -31.25 -1.72 -4.26
C THR A 31 -32.00 -2.81 -4.99
N ASP A 32 -33.25 -2.55 -5.39
CA ASP A 32 -34.07 -3.49 -6.15
C ASP A 32 -33.75 -3.44 -7.66
N THR A 33 -32.45 -3.43 -7.98
CA THR A 33 -31.93 -3.21 -9.34
C THR A 33 -31.01 -4.33 -9.77
N GLN A 34 -31.27 -4.89 -10.96
CA GLN A 34 -30.35 -5.82 -11.62
C GLN A 34 -29.35 -5.09 -12.50
N TYR A 35 -28.26 -5.78 -12.86
CA TYR A 35 -27.28 -5.24 -13.78
C TYR A 35 -27.91 -4.98 -15.16
N SER A 36 -27.74 -3.76 -15.66
CA SER A 36 -28.40 -3.31 -16.89
C SER A 36 -27.93 -4.03 -18.17
N ASP A 37 -26.76 -4.67 -18.14
CA ASP A 37 -26.16 -5.40 -19.26
C ASP A 37 -26.27 -6.93 -19.15
N GLU A 38 -26.83 -7.44 -18.05
CA GLU A 38 -27.00 -8.87 -17.79
C GLU A 38 -27.95 -9.52 -18.81
N ASN A 39 -29.05 -8.83 -19.14
CA ASN A 39 -30.07 -9.30 -20.09
C ASN A 39 -29.94 -8.73 -21.51
N GLN A 40 -28.85 -7.99 -21.82
CA GLN A 40 -28.69 -7.41 -23.16
C GLN A 40 -28.23 -8.46 -24.20
N ARG A 41 -28.63 -8.31 -25.46
CA ARG A 41 -28.18 -9.24 -26.51
C ARG A 41 -26.67 -9.08 -26.77
N VAL A 42 -25.91 -10.18 -26.77
CA VAL A 42 -24.50 -10.17 -27.19
C VAL A 42 -24.44 -9.97 -28.71
N ARG A 43 -23.87 -8.84 -29.15
CA ARG A 43 -23.59 -8.61 -30.57
C ARG A 43 -22.38 -9.46 -30.98
N LYS A 44 -22.60 -10.55 -31.71
CA LYS A 44 -21.50 -11.33 -32.29
C LYS A 44 -20.77 -10.48 -33.33
N ARG A 45 -19.47 -10.24 -33.12
CA ARG A 45 -18.61 -9.63 -34.13
C ARG A 45 -18.42 -10.60 -35.31
N LYS A 46 -18.29 -10.07 -36.52
CA LYS A 46 -17.86 -10.88 -37.68
C LYS A 46 -16.40 -11.26 -37.44
N ARG A 47 -16.10 -12.56 -37.49
CA ARG A 47 -14.73 -13.08 -37.40
C ARG A 47 -14.05 -13.02 -38.76
N HIS A 48 -12.78 -12.67 -38.78
CA HIS A 48 -11.92 -12.80 -39.97
C HIS A 48 -11.37 -14.22 -40.05
N HIS A 49 -10.95 -14.64 -41.25
CA HIS A 49 -10.45 -15.99 -41.49
C HIS A 49 -9.16 -16.31 -40.71
N ASP A 50 -8.43 -15.26 -40.27
CA ASP A 50 -7.21 -15.36 -39.46
C ASP A 50 -7.49 -15.28 -37.93
N ASP A 51 -8.73 -15.02 -37.51
CA ASP A 51 -9.07 -15.05 -36.09
C ASP A 51 -9.05 -16.51 -35.60
N GLY A 52 -8.13 -16.83 -34.67
CA GLY A 52 -8.00 -18.16 -34.08
C GLY A 52 -9.28 -18.66 -33.39
N PRO A 53 -9.33 -19.94 -32.95
CA PRO A 53 -10.55 -20.56 -32.45
C PRO A 53 -11.07 -19.99 -31.12
N ALA A 54 -10.33 -19.07 -30.48
CA ALA A 54 -10.69 -18.48 -29.20
C ALA A 54 -12.07 -17.83 -29.22
N LYS A 55 -12.85 -18.05 -28.15
CA LYS A 55 -14.13 -17.37 -27.94
C LYS A 55 -13.85 -15.99 -27.33
N GLU A 56 -14.54 -14.98 -27.83
CA GLU A 56 -14.51 -13.64 -27.26
C GLU A 56 -15.15 -13.70 -25.87
N VAL A 57 -14.37 -13.34 -24.84
CA VAL A 57 -14.87 -13.27 -23.45
C VAL A 57 -15.56 -11.92 -23.30
N VAL A 58 -16.88 -11.95 -23.06
CA VAL A 58 -17.67 -10.75 -22.82
C VAL A 58 -18.10 -10.77 -21.36
N LEU A 59 -17.42 -9.99 -20.53
CA LEU A 59 -17.77 -9.81 -19.12
C LEU A 59 -19.04 -8.95 -19.01
N ARG A 60 -19.96 -9.35 -18.12
CA ARG A 60 -21.27 -8.70 -17.89
C ARG A 60 -21.64 -8.71 -16.43
N GLY A 61 -22.56 -7.82 -16.06
CA GLY A 61 -23.13 -7.72 -14.73
C GLY A 61 -22.08 -7.82 -13.62
N LYS A 62 -22.28 -8.79 -12.74
CA LYS A 62 -21.38 -9.12 -11.63
C LYS A 62 -19.92 -9.21 -12.04
N GLU A 63 -19.60 -10.05 -13.01
CA GLU A 63 -18.21 -10.30 -13.41
C GLU A 63 -17.56 -9.06 -14.00
N LYS A 64 -18.32 -8.26 -14.76
CA LYS A 64 -17.85 -6.99 -15.30
C LYS A 64 -17.54 -5.99 -14.20
N LEU A 65 -18.45 -5.79 -13.26
CA LEU A 65 -18.20 -4.87 -12.14
C LEU A 65 -16.99 -5.32 -11.31
N LYS A 66 -16.86 -6.64 -11.07
CA LYS A 66 -15.75 -7.22 -10.32
C LYS A 66 -14.41 -7.00 -11.00
N VAL A 67 -14.31 -7.35 -12.29
CA VAL A 67 -13.05 -7.38 -13.03
C VAL A 67 -12.66 -6.02 -13.60
N ASP A 68 -13.62 -5.26 -14.14
CA ASP A 68 -13.31 -3.99 -14.81
C ASP A 68 -13.23 -2.80 -13.85
N THR A 69 -13.83 -2.92 -12.66
CA THR A 69 -13.92 -1.80 -11.70
C THR A 69 -13.37 -2.15 -10.33
N TYR A 70 -13.93 -3.16 -9.67
CA TYR A 70 -13.62 -3.43 -8.26
C TYR A 70 -12.15 -3.83 -8.04
N PHE A 71 -11.66 -4.83 -8.78
CA PHE A 71 -10.26 -5.25 -8.69
C PHE A 71 -9.30 -4.12 -9.12
N PRO A 72 -9.47 -3.44 -10.27
CA PRO A 72 -8.56 -2.36 -10.67
C PRO A 72 -8.47 -1.23 -9.65
N VAL A 73 -9.57 -0.83 -9.02
CA VAL A 73 -9.56 0.21 -7.99
C VAL A 73 -8.75 -0.23 -6.77
N LEU A 74 -8.99 -1.44 -6.25
CA LEU A 74 -8.24 -1.95 -5.10
C LEU A 74 -6.77 -2.19 -5.42
N ASP A 75 -6.47 -2.78 -6.59
CA ASP A 75 -5.10 -3.06 -7.02
C ASP A 75 -4.30 -1.76 -7.19
N MET A 76 -4.92 -0.70 -7.72
CA MET A 76 -4.32 0.63 -7.80
C MET A 76 -4.05 1.22 -6.41
N LEU A 77 -5.02 1.18 -5.51
CA LEU A 77 -4.86 1.67 -4.14
C LEU A 77 -3.75 0.93 -3.40
N CYS A 78 -3.71 -0.40 -3.49
CA CYS A 78 -2.65 -1.22 -2.91
C CYS A 78 -1.28 -0.88 -3.49
N THR A 79 -1.19 -0.67 -4.81
CA THR A 79 0.05 -0.32 -5.49
C THR A 79 0.59 1.02 -5.00
N GLU A 80 -0.25 2.06 -5.01
CA GLU A 80 0.17 3.40 -4.57
C GLU A 80 0.48 3.46 -3.08
N LEU A 81 -0.30 2.77 -2.24
CA LEU A 81 0.00 2.68 -0.80
C LEU A 81 1.29 1.91 -0.53
N SER A 82 1.57 0.84 -1.26
CA SER A 82 2.83 0.09 -1.13
C SER A 82 4.01 0.98 -1.52
N ARG A 83 3.92 1.68 -2.66
CA ARG A 83 4.96 2.63 -3.10
C ARG A 83 5.21 3.71 -2.05
N ARG A 84 4.15 4.26 -1.46
CA ARG A 84 4.25 5.25 -0.39
C ARG A 84 4.86 4.63 0.88
N LEU A 85 4.44 3.44 1.28
CA LEU A 85 4.97 2.75 2.45
C LEU A 85 6.48 2.56 2.36
N GLU A 86 6.99 2.12 1.22
CA GLU A 86 8.45 1.95 1.03
C GLU A 86 9.21 3.27 1.14
N ALA A 87 8.72 4.35 0.52
CA ALA A 87 9.34 5.67 0.66
C ALA A 87 9.37 6.14 2.14
N TYR A 88 8.29 5.90 2.88
CA TYR A 88 8.26 6.23 4.32
C TYR A 88 9.14 5.31 5.15
N ARG A 89 9.34 4.04 4.74
CA ARG A 89 10.29 3.14 5.40
C ARG A 89 11.71 3.64 5.24
N GLU A 90 12.12 4.05 4.05
CA GLU A 90 13.45 4.63 3.82
C GLU A 90 13.70 5.87 4.68
N ILE A 91 12.72 6.79 4.72
CA ILE A 91 12.81 7.98 5.57
C ILE A 91 12.87 7.60 7.06
N ASN A 92 12.02 6.69 7.51
CA ASN A 92 11.97 6.27 8.91
C ASN A 92 13.23 5.49 9.31
N ASP A 93 13.82 4.75 8.39
CA ASP A 93 15.06 3.99 8.61
C ASP A 93 16.27 4.92 8.76
N LEU A 94 16.28 6.06 8.05
CA LEU A 94 17.35 7.05 8.14
C LEU A 94 17.17 8.07 9.28
N PHE A 95 15.93 8.53 9.49
CA PHE A 95 15.61 9.63 10.41
C PHE A 95 14.74 9.22 11.60
N GLY A 96 14.17 8.02 11.61
CA GLY A 96 13.18 7.61 12.62
C GLY A 96 13.72 7.68 14.04
N PHE A 97 15.04 7.45 14.21
CA PHE A 97 15.72 7.59 15.49
C PHE A 97 15.50 8.97 16.13
N LEU A 98 15.33 10.04 15.36
CA LEU A 98 15.06 11.38 15.89
C LEU A 98 13.72 11.47 16.64
N THR A 99 12.79 10.57 16.36
CA THR A 99 11.45 10.57 16.96
C THR A 99 11.30 9.60 18.13
N ASP A 100 12.18 8.61 18.24
CA ASP A 100 12.10 7.56 19.26
C ASP A 100 13.43 7.32 20.01
N PHE A 101 14.43 8.22 19.88
CA PHE A 101 15.74 8.08 20.53
C PHE A 101 15.65 7.87 22.05
N SER A 102 14.69 8.52 22.73
CA SER A 102 14.48 8.37 24.18
C SER A 102 14.01 6.97 24.61
N THR A 103 13.56 6.16 23.66
CA THR A 103 13.13 4.76 23.89
C THR A 103 14.19 3.75 23.45
N LYS A 104 15.27 4.21 22.82
CA LYS A 104 16.35 3.38 22.29
C LYS A 104 17.51 3.30 23.26
N SER A 105 18.17 2.14 23.25
CA SER A 105 19.46 1.98 23.93
C SER A 105 20.55 2.79 23.24
N ASN A 106 21.62 3.11 23.99
CA ASN A 106 22.77 3.81 23.42
C ASN A 106 23.41 3.05 22.24
N ALA A 107 23.35 1.72 22.23
CA ALA A 107 23.83 0.91 21.12
C ALA A 107 22.99 1.12 19.84
N GLU A 108 21.66 1.12 19.97
CA GLU A 108 20.75 1.37 18.85
C GLU A 108 20.87 2.81 18.33
N ILE A 109 21.03 3.80 19.22
CA ILE A 109 21.27 5.19 18.82
C ILE A 109 22.59 5.30 18.05
N ARG A 110 23.67 4.71 18.54
CA ARG A 110 24.96 4.71 17.83
C ARG A 110 24.83 4.10 16.43
N GLN A 111 24.12 2.98 16.31
CA GLN A 111 23.88 2.33 15.01
C GLN A 111 23.11 3.26 14.06
N ALA A 112 21.99 3.84 14.51
CA ALA A 112 21.17 4.73 13.70
C ALA A 112 21.92 6.01 13.30
N CYS A 113 22.64 6.63 14.23
CA CYS A 113 23.44 7.83 13.97
C CYS A 113 24.61 7.55 13.03
N THR A 114 25.22 6.36 13.10
CA THR A 114 26.28 5.95 12.16
C THR A 114 25.73 5.88 10.75
N LYS A 115 24.60 5.18 10.55
CA LYS A 115 23.92 5.11 9.25
C LYS A 115 23.54 6.49 8.71
N PHE A 116 23.02 7.35 9.58
CA PHE A 116 22.66 8.73 9.23
C PHE A 116 23.89 9.55 8.79
N LYS A 117 24.97 9.50 9.57
CA LYS A 117 26.23 10.18 9.27
C LYS A 117 26.89 9.66 8.00
N GLU A 118 26.84 8.36 7.73
CA GLU A 118 27.36 7.79 6.48
C GLU A 118 26.62 8.33 5.25
N HIS A 119 25.31 8.57 5.37
CA HIS A 119 24.51 9.13 4.29
C HIS A 119 24.76 10.64 4.07
N TYR A 120 25.05 11.37 5.15
CA TYR A 120 25.28 12.83 5.14
C TYR A 120 26.70 13.19 5.64
N PHE A 121 27.72 12.50 5.15
CA PHE A 121 29.07 12.58 5.72
C PHE A 121 29.74 13.95 5.59
N GLU A 122 29.30 14.78 4.63
CA GLU A 122 29.80 16.16 4.45
C GLU A 122 29.10 17.16 5.38
N ASP A 123 27.88 16.86 5.82
CA ASP A 123 27.03 17.76 6.60
C ASP A 123 27.09 17.49 8.11
N ILE A 124 27.60 16.31 8.50
CA ILE A 124 27.53 15.83 9.89
C ILE A 124 28.93 15.80 10.54
N GLU A 125 29.03 16.52 11.65
CA GLU A 125 30.27 16.64 12.43
C GLU A 125 30.72 15.29 13.04
N PRO A 126 32.03 15.10 13.27
CA PRO A 126 32.56 13.88 13.85
C PRO A 126 31.90 13.48 15.18
N GLU A 127 31.61 14.47 16.02
CA GLU A 127 31.13 14.38 17.40
C GLU A 127 29.63 14.08 17.53
N PHE A 128 28.86 14.21 16.44
CA PHE A 128 27.40 14.06 16.43
C PHE A 128 26.89 12.80 17.16
N ILE A 129 27.56 11.67 16.96
CA ILE A 129 27.15 10.40 17.56
C ILE A 129 27.27 10.44 19.09
N ASP A 130 28.35 11.04 19.61
CA ASP A 130 28.59 11.11 21.05
C ASP A 130 27.66 12.14 21.72
N GLU A 131 27.35 13.25 21.04
CA GLU A 131 26.35 14.21 21.48
C GLU A 131 24.97 13.56 21.63
N MET A 132 24.52 12.80 20.62
CA MET A 132 23.22 12.12 20.66
C MET A 132 23.13 11.09 21.79
N VAL A 133 24.21 10.36 22.08
CA VAL A 133 24.29 9.42 23.22
C VAL A 133 24.26 10.17 24.55
N SER A 134 24.95 11.31 24.65
CA SER A 134 24.92 12.16 25.85
C SER A 134 23.51 12.69 26.10
N ILE A 135 22.83 13.22 25.08
CA ILE A 135 21.45 13.72 25.17
C ILE A 135 20.49 12.62 25.67
N ASN A 136 20.64 11.39 25.15
CA ASN A 136 19.82 10.26 25.60
C ASN A 136 20.08 9.94 27.09
N THR A 137 21.34 9.92 27.51
CA THR A 137 21.72 9.59 28.90
C THR A 137 21.27 10.67 29.90
N SER A 138 21.33 11.95 29.50
CA SER A 138 20.83 13.06 30.30
C SER A 138 19.31 13.04 30.48
N SER A 139 18.56 12.34 29.63
CA SER A 139 17.09 12.22 29.74
C SER A 139 16.64 11.24 30.84
N TYR A 140 17.57 10.46 31.42
CA TYR A 140 17.30 9.50 32.51
C TYR A 140 17.71 10.00 33.91
N ASN A 141 18.25 11.23 34.02
CA ASN A 141 18.53 11.91 35.30
C ASN A 141 17.57 13.07 35.52
#